data_AF-A0A9R0DHS9-F1
#
_entry.id   AF-A0A9R0DHS9-F1
#
_cell.length_a   1.000
_cell.length_b   1.000
_cell.length_c   1.000
_cell.angle_alpha   90.00
_cell.angle_beta   90.00
_cell.angle_gamma   90.00
#
_symmetry.space_group_name_H-M   'P 1'
#
loop_
_entity.id
_entity.type
_entity.pdbx_description
1 polymer ?
#
loop_
_entity_poly.entity_id
_entity_poly.type
_entity_poly.pdbx_seq_one_letter_code
_entity_poly.pdbx_strand_id
1 'polypeptide(L)'
;MISFVGLVVLICAVAINADPQCNVVIKGDITTSVHFNLEPVYLQPSVRDYKVTIPHLAQCTNGESGVKAIICDEDVAPEGKLLDLYTLIVNRRGNLQSVGTVLITVYCI
;
A
#
# COMPACT_ATOMS: atom_id res chain seq x y z
N MET A 1 4.62 26.89 -49.31
CA MET A 1 4.01 27.24 -48.01
C MET A 1 4.19 26.05 -47.09
N ILE A 2 5.04 26.19 -46.08
CA ILE A 2 5.34 25.15 -45.10
C ILE A 2 4.27 25.27 -44.01
N SER A 3 3.34 24.31 -43.95
CA SER A 3 2.33 24.27 -42.90
C SER A 3 2.86 23.39 -41.77
N PHE A 4 3.25 24.04 -40.68
CA PHE A 4 3.63 23.39 -39.44
C PHE A 4 2.39 23.00 -38.62
N VAL A 5 2.65 22.07 -37.70
CA VAL A 5 1.98 21.84 -36.41
C VAL A 5 0.72 20.99 -36.43
N GLY A 6 0.93 19.72 -36.08
CA GLY A 6 -0.13 18.83 -35.59
C GLY A 6 0.44 17.54 -35.01
N LEU A 7 1.63 17.56 -34.39
CA LEU A 7 2.17 16.41 -33.69
C LEU A 7 1.40 16.26 -32.37
N VAL A 8 0.27 15.54 -32.42
CA VAL A 8 -0.44 15.10 -31.21
C VAL A 8 0.40 14.00 -30.59
N VAL A 9 1.29 14.38 -29.67
CA VAL A 9 2.02 13.42 -28.84
C VAL A 9 1.04 12.94 -27.77
N LEU A 10 0.35 11.84 -28.08
CA LEU A 10 -0.45 11.09 -27.12
C LEU A 10 0.53 10.38 -26.17
N ILE A 11 0.93 11.06 -25.10
CA ILE A 11 1.69 10.43 -24.00
C ILE A 11 0.69 9.60 -23.20
N CYS A 12 0.39 8.37 -23.67
CA CYS A 12 -0.15 7.34 -22.78
C CYS A 12 0.97 6.96 -21.83
N ALA A 13 1.07 7.68 -20.71
CA ALA A 13 1.85 7.24 -19.57
C ALA A 13 1.33 5.86 -19.17
N VAL A 14 2.18 4.86 -19.30
CA VAL A 14 1.93 3.50 -18.83
C VAL A 14 1.86 3.59 -17.31
N ALA A 15 0.67 3.85 -16.78
CA ALA A 15 0.38 3.75 -15.36
C ALA A 15 0.46 2.26 -15.00
N ILE A 16 1.60 1.87 -14.45
CA ILE A 16 1.81 0.58 -13.81
C ILE A 16 0.68 0.41 -12.81
N ASN A 17 -0.14 -0.63 -13.00
CA ASN A 17 -1.40 -0.92 -12.29
C ASN A 17 -1.28 -0.81 -10.75
N ALA A 18 -1.36 0.40 -10.21
CA ALA A 18 -1.87 0.63 -8.88
C ALA A 18 -3.38 0.64 -9.05
N ASP A 19 -4.06 -0.36 -8.47
CA ASP A 19 -5.51 -0.31 -8.35
C ASP A 19 -5.87 1.06 -7.76
N PRO A 20 -6.70 1.88 -8.44
CA PRO A 20 -6.99 3.24 -8.01
C PRO A 20 -7.69 3.28 -6.65
N GLN A 21 -8.15 2.14 -6.14
CA GLN A 21 -8.79 1.99 -4.84
C GLN A 21 -7.82 1.48 -3.77
N CYS A 22 -6.54 1.35 -4.11
CA CYS A 22 -5.48 0.94 -3.21
C CYS A 22 -4.43 2.04 -3.03
N ASN A 23 -3.90 2.13 -1.81
CA ASN A 23 -2.77 2.97 -1.46
C ASN A 23 -1.62 2.10 -0.96
N VAL A 24 -0.39 2.42 -1.41
CA VAL A 24 0.81 1.69 -1.05
C VAL A 24 1.68 2.56 -0.15
N VAL A 25 2.03 2.04 1.02
CA VAL A 25 2.92 2.69 1.97
C VAL A 25 4.11 1.80 2.27
N ILE A 26 5.29 2.39 2.28
CA ILE A 26 6.56 1.69 2.48
C ILE A 26 7.36 2.41 3.57
N LYS A 27 8.05 1.64 4.40
CA LYS A 27 9.01 2.16 5.37
C LYS A 27 10.19 1.20 5.51
N GLY A 28 11.41 1.75 5.54
CA GLY A 28 12.64 0.95 5.58
C GLY A 28 13.08 0.46 4.19
N ASP A 29 13.98 -0.53 4.19
CA ASP A 29 14.55 -1.13 2.98
C ASP A 29 13.71 -2.34 2.55
N ILE A 30 13.17 -2.26 1.34
CA ILE A 30 12.33 -3.28 0.68
C ILE A 30 13.03 -3.93 -0.52
N THR A 31 14.34 -3.72 -0.67
CA THR A 31 15.12 -4.29 -1.77
C THR A 31 15.70 -5.67 -1.45
N THR A 32 15.56 -6.12 -0.20
CA THR A 32 16.03 -7.43 0.23
C THR A 32 15.22 -8.56 -0.40
N SER A 33 15.88 -9.69 -0.67
CA SER A 33 15.24 -10.84 -1.32
C SER A 33 14.38 -11.64 -0.36
N VAL A 34 14.71 -11.63 0.94
CA VAL A 34 13.98 -12.36 1.99
C VAL A 34 12.82 -11.52 2.49
N HIS A 35 11.61 -11.97 2.20
CA HIS A 35 10.39 -11.28 2.60
C HIS A 35 9.28 -12.28 2.95
N PHE A 36 8.37 -11.84 3.81
CA PHE A 36 7.25 -12.64 4.29
C PHE A 36 5.96 -11.83 4.15
N ASN A 37 4.97 -12.43 3.51
CA ASN A 37 3.63 -11.88 3.45
C ASN A 37 2.88 -12.33 4.70
N LEU A 38 2.30 -11.38 5.42
CA LEU A 38 1.43 -11.66 6.55
C LEU A 38 0.02 -12.01 6.08
N GLU A 39 -0.77 -12.59 6.98
CA GLU A 39 -2.19 -12.75 6.73
C GLU A 39 -2.87 -11.39 6.50
N PRO A 40 -3.83 -11.30 5.56
CA PRO A 40 -4.58 -10.08 5.32
C PRO A 40 -5.30 -9.61 6.58
N VAL A 41 -5.27 -8.31 6.84
CA VAL A 41 -6.07 -7.68 7.89
C VAL A 41 -7.30 -7.05 7.26
N TYR A 42 -8.48 -7.48 7.72
CA TYR A 42 -9.76 -6.98 7.23
C TYR A 42 -10.27 -5.81 8.07
N LEU A 43 -10.56 -4.70 7.41
CA LEU A 43 -11.12 -3.49 8.00
C LEU A 43 -12.64 -3.58 7.93
N GLN A 44 -13.28 -3.71 9.09
CA GLN A 44 -14.74 -3.76 9.21
C GLN A 44 -15.43 -2.53 8.60
N PRO A 45 -16.65 -2.70 8.04
CA PRO A 45 -17.51 -1.61 7.60
C PRO A 45 -17.80 -0.60 8.71
N SER A 46 -18.19 0.61 8.33
CA SER A 46 -18.60 1.73 9.19
C SER A 46 -17.54 2.25 10.16
N VAL A 47 -16.32 1.72 10.13
CA VAL A 47 -15.19 2.22 10.93
C VAL A 47 -14.21 2.91 10.01
N ARG A 48 -13.84 4.13 10.37
CA ARG A 48 -12.95 4.97 9.55
C ARG A 48 -11.48 4.75 9.86
N ASP A 49 -11.14 4.74 11.14
CA ASP A 49 -9.76 4.80 11.61
C ASP A 49 -9.33 3.46 12.20
N TYR A 50 -8.18 2.95 11.73
CA TYR A 50 -7.60 1.71 12.19
C TYR A 50 -6.14 1.89 12.58
N LYS A 51 -5.76 1.23 13.67
CA LYS A 51 -4.36 0.98 14.03
C LYS A 51 -4.08 -0.50 13.81
N VAL A 52 -3.34 -0.81 12.75
CA VAL A 52 -2.90 -2.17 12.43
C VAL A 52 -1.53 -2.39 13.05
N THR A 53 -1.42 -3.44 13.87
CA THR A 53 -0.16 -3.83 14.52
C THR A 53 0.49 -4.91 13.67
N ILE A 54 1.76 -4.72 13.33
CA ILE A 54 2.56 -5.63 12.51
C ILE A 54 3.45 -6.41 13.48
N PRO A 55 3.30 -7.74 13.58
CA PRO A 55 4.09 -8.54 14.50
C PRO A 55 5.55 -8.62 14.05
N HIS A 56 6.44 -8.77 15.03
CA HIS A 56 7.81 -9.21 14.77
C HIS A 56 7.82 -10.62 14.19
N LEU A 57 8.71 -10.86 13.24
CA LEU A 57 8.85 -12.16 12.60
C LEU A 57 10.08 -12.88 13.12
N ALA A 58 9.85 -13.97 13.86
CA ALA A 58 10.94 -14.81 14.35
C ALA A 58 11.82 -15.39 13.23
N GLN A 59 11.31 -15.43 11.98
CA GLN A 59 12.09 -15.83 10.81
C GLN A 59 13.11 -14.77 10.36
N CYS A 60 12.94 -13.48 10.70
CA CYS A 60 13.92 -12.43 10.43
C CYS A 60 15.04 -12.46 11.48
N THR A 61 15.93 -13.45 11.41
CA THR A 61 16.98 -13.66 12.44
C THR A 61 17.96 -12.49 12.59
N ASN A 62 18.16 -11.72 11.53
CA ASN A 62 19.04 -10.53 11.52
C ASN A 62 18.27 -9.22 11.73
N GLY A 63 16.96 -9.29 11.97
CA GLY A 63 16.06 -8.15 12.08
C GLY A 63 15.30 -7.83 10.80
N GLU A 64 14.26 -7.01 10.97
CA GLU A 64 13.41 -6.48 9.90
C GLU A 64 14.06 -5.26 9.25
N SER A 65 14.23 -5.30 7.92
CA SER A 65 14.81 -4.21 7.11
C SER A 65 13.77 -3.19 6.68
N GLY A 66 12.54 -3.63 6.42
CA GLY A 66 11.48 -2.79 5.88
C GLY A 66 10.13 -3.46 5.85
N VAL A 67 9.10 -2.65 5.58
CA VAL A 67 7.71 -3.07 5.51
C VAL A 67 7.04 -2.35 4.35
N LYS A 68 6.25 -3.10 3.59
CA LYS A 68 5.32 -2.59 2.58
C LYS A 68 3.91 -2.97 2.99
N ALA A 69 3.01 -2.00 3.05
CA ALA A 69 1.58 -2.25 3.21
C ALA A 69 0.81 -1.73 2.00
N ILE A 70 -0.13 -2.54 1.51
CA ILE A 70 -1.08 -2.20 0.47
C ILE A 70 -2.45 -2.17 1.13
N ILE A 71 -3.12 -1.03 1.06
CA ILE A 71 -4.38 -0.77 1.75
C ILE A 71 -5.42 -0.50 0.67
N CYS A 72 -6.44 -1.34 0.60
CA CYS A 72 -7.46 -1.26 -0.43
C CYS A 72 -8.85 -1.08 0.19
N ASP A 73 -9.69 -0.34 -0.52
CA ASP A 73 -11.13 -0.27 -0.29
C ASP A 73 -11.86 -0.46 -1.61
N GLU A 74 -13.18 -0.70 -1.57
CA GLU A 74 -13.96 -0.91 -2.80
C GLU A 74 -14.48 0.38 -3.44
N ASP A 75 -14.39 1.50 -2.74
CA ASP A 75 -14.92 2.78 -3.20
C ASP A 75 -13.83 3.82 -3.43
N VAL A 76 -13.05 4.14 -2.39
CA VAL A 76 -12.04 5.19 -2.40
C VAL A 76 -10.78 4.68 -1.71
N ALA A 77 -9.63 4.86 -2.36
CA ALA A 77 -8.34 4.52 -1.77
C ALA A 77 -8.18 5.13 -0.35
N PRO A 78 -7.93 4.29 0.67
CA PRO A 78 -7.68 4.78 2.01
C PRO A 78 -6.36 5.53 2.11
N GLU A 79 -6.24 6.39 3.11
CA GLU A 79 -4.94 6.94 3.51
C GLU A 79 -4.25 6.00 4.49
N GLY A 80 -2.94 5.84 4.33
CA GLY A 80 -2.12 5.01 5.20
C GLY A 80 -0.87 5.75 5.63
N LYS A 81 -0.37 5.44 6.82
CA LYS A 81 0.95 5.88 7.28
C LYS A 81 1.58 4.86 8.22
N LEU A 82 2.81 4.44 7.89
CA LEU A 82 3.66 3.67 8.80
C LEU A 82 4.37 4.63 9.76
N LEU A 83 4.07 4.52 11.06
CA LEU A 83 4.76 5.30 12.10
C LEU A 83 6.16 4.72 12.35
N ASP A 84 6.25 3.40 12.39
CA ASP A 84 7.44 2.58 12.51
C ASP A 84 7.23 1.29 11.69
N LEU A 85 8.10 0.28 11.85
CA LEU A 85 7.95 -1.01 11.16
C LEU A 85 6.81 -1.88 11.73
N TYR A 86 6.23 -1.49 12.87
CA TYR A 86 5.30 -2.30 13.66
C TYR A 86 3.89 -1.70 13.75
N THR A 87 3.72 -0.45 13.31
CA THR A 87 2.49 0.31 13.46
C THR A 87 2.10 0.99 12.17
N LEU A 88 0.98 0.54 11.61
CA LEU A 88 0.31 1.16 10.47
C LEU A 88 -0.98 1.86 10.94
N ILE A 89 -1.12 3.14 10.60
CA ILE A 89 -2.37 3.88 10.74
C ILE A 89 -3.08 3.91 9.40
N VAL A 90 -4.35 3.56 9.38
CA VAL A 90 -5.20 3.59 8.20
C VAL A 90 -6.40 4.50 8.45
N ASN A 91 -6.66 5.43 7.55
CA ASN A 91 -7.86 6.26 7.48
C ASN A 91 -8.64 5.88 6.21
N ARG A 92 -9.70 5.09 6.38
CA ARG A 92 -10.64 4.78 5.29
C ARG A 92 -11.43 6.03 4.90
N ARG A 93 -11.87 6.07 3.64
CA ARG A 93 -12.59 7.19 3.03
C ARG A 93 -13.87 6.71 2.38
N GLY A 94 -14.67 7.64 1.85
CA GLY A 94 -15.90 7.31 1.13
C GLY A 94 -17.04 6.85 2.04
N ASN A 95 -17.76 5.81 1.61
CA ASN A 95 -19.03 5.35 2.19
C ASN A 95 -18.86 4.31 3.31
N LEU A 96 -17.68 3.71 3.44
CA LEU A 96 -17.31 2.71 4.45
C LEU A 96 -18.26 1.49 4.54
N GLN A 97 -19.02 1.16 3.48
CA GLN A 97 -20.01 0.08 3.51
C GLN A 97 -19.38 -1.30 3.31
N SER A 98 -18.26 -1.35 2.61
CA SER A 98 -17.52 -2.57 2.27
C SER A 98 -16.45 -2.90 3.32
N VAL A 99 -15.88 -4.09 3.20
CA VAL A 99 -14.70 -4.50 3.97
C VAL A 99 -13.46 -3.98 3.26
N GLY A 100 -12.65 -3.19 3.97
CA GLY A 100 -11.32 -2.81 3.47
C GLY A 100 -10.31 -3.94 3.72
N THR A 101 -9.23 -3.99 2.95
CA THR A 101 -8.19 -5.01 3.12
C THR A 101 -6.81 -4.37 3.23
N VAL A 102 -6.01 -4.84 4.19
CA VAL A 102 -4.59 -4.48 4.32
C VAL A 102 -3.75 -5.71 4.09
N LEU A 103 -2.87 -5.64 3.09
CA LEU A 103 -1.86 -6.65 2.78
C LEU A 103 -0.51 -6.12 3.24
N ILE A 104 0.19 -6.89 4.08
CA ILE A 104 1.47 -6.50 4.65
C ILE A 104 2.56 -7.47 4.22
N THR A 105 3.66 -6.93 3.73
CA THR A 105 4.89 -7.65 3.42
C THR A 105 6.00 -7.09 4.30
N VAL A 106 6.64 -7.96 5.09
CA VAL A 106 7.82 -7.64 5.90
C VAL A 106 9.07 -8.13 5.18
N TYR A 107 10.10 -7.30 5.15
CA TYR A 107 11.40 -7.57 4.53
C TYR A 107 12.44 -7.75 5.63
N CYS A 108 13.29 -8.78 5.52
CA CYS A 108 14.35 -9.07 6.48
C CYS A 108 15.73 -8.68 5.95
N ILE A 109 16.69 -8.51 6.86
CA ILE A 109 18.13 -8.30 6.57
C ILE A 109 18.83 -9.61 6.18
#